data_AF-A0A7C2QI78-F1
#
_entry.id   AF-A0A7C2QI78-F1
#
_cell.length_a   1.000
_cell.length_b   1.000
_cell.length_c   1.000
_cell.angle_alpha   90.00
_cell.angle_beta   90.00
_cell.angle_gamma   90.00
#
_symmetry.space_group_name_H-M   'P 1'
#
loop_
_entity.id
_entity.type
_entity.pdbx_description
1 polymer ?
#
loop_
_entity_poly.entity_id
_entity_poly.type
_entity_poly.pdbx_seq_one_letter_code
_entity_poly.pdbx_strand_id
1 'polypeptide(L)'
;MECGERVLGVATWGDPRLWRYAEYVAGGKRVEAFSTLSILREVEKPVKIVVVVLDTLAAAESEGKSYDEVKSYDDVERLAGCYAKRYLCGVEAEIVVLPGIFERYDREGGGKRLSFESDPRSEFLPLLTYKVFEEALKADATSVALDVSHGMNFMPTLALRATEEAAAALAAAPGVGWGTCYGAVRRPRAPPGARLAWLSPPPIAGGAGRINRFRTAARPPGGWVLSGLL
;
A
#
# COMPACT_ATOMS: atom_id res chain seq x y z
N MET A 1 -26.10 -20.75 -14.12
CA MET A 1 -24.76 -20.55 -13.54
C MET A 1 -24.95 -19.60 -12.37
N GLU A 2 -24.72 -20.06 -11.15
CA GLU A 2 -24.67 -19.15 -10.00
C GLU A 2 -23.44 -18.25 -10.21
N CYS A 3 -23.66 -16.95 -10.44
CA CYS A 3 -22.60 -15.97 -10.57
C CYS A 3 -22.01 -15.71 -9.17
N GLY A 4 -21.10 -16.57 -8.74
CA GLY A 4 -20.36 -16.38 -7.49
C GLY A 4 -19.48 -15.14 -7.60
N GLU A 5 -19.39 -14.36 -6.52
CA GLU A 5 -18.47 -13.21 -6.43
C GLU A 5 -17.02 -13.70 -6.66
N ARG A 6 -16.35 -13.14 -7.67
CA ARG A 6 -14.95 -13.44 -8.01
C ARG A 6 -14.12 -12.22 -7.66
N VAL A 7 -13.28 -12.34 -6.64
CA VAL A 7 -12.53 -11.21 -6.09
C VAL A 7 -11.12 -11.18 -6.67
N LEU A 8 -10.70 -10.05 -7.23
CA LEU A 8 -9.30 -9.75 -7.47
C LEU A 8 -8.70 -9.12 -6.19
N GLY A 9 -7.64 -9.71 -5.65
CA GLY A 9 -6.88 -9.11 -4.56
C GLY A 9 -5.82 -8.16 -5.11
N VAL A 10 -5.79 -6.91 -4.67
CA VAL A 10 -4.76 -5.93 -5.03
C VAL A 10 -4.12 -5.43 -3.75
N ALA A 11 -2.80 -5.50 -3.65
CA ALA A 11 -2.07 -5.01 -2.48
C ALA A 11 -0.98 -4.03 -2.90
N THR A 12 -0.79 -2.94 -2.14
CA THR A 12 0.33 -2.01 -2.35
C THR A 12 1.40 -2.22 -1.31
N TRP A 13 2.66 -2.32 -1.76
CA TRP A 13 3.81 -2.66 -0.93
C TRP A 13 4.92 -1.62 -1.09
N GLY A 14 5.38 -1.09 0.04
CA GLY A 14 6.64 -0.37 0.18
C GLY A 14 7.83 -1.29 0.40
N ASP A 15 8.79 -0.88 1.24
CA ASP A 15 9.97 -1.71 1.53
C ASP A 15 9.69 -2.76 2.64
N PRO A 16 9.62 -4.07 2.30
CA PRO A 16 9.40 -5.15 3.26
C PRO A 16 10.51 -5.37 4.30
N ARG A 17 11.74 -4.87 4.13
CA ARG A 17 12.83 -5.11 5.12
C ARG A 17 12.50 -4.65 6.53
N LEU A 18 11.66 -3.63 6.63
CA LEU A 18 11.25 -3.03 7.89
C LEU A 18 10.08 -3.77 8.54
N TRP A 19 9.44 -4.70 7.85
CA TRP A 19 8.31 -5.45 8.38
C TRP A 19 8.77 -6.57 9.31
N ARG A 20 7.85 -7.00 10.18
CA ARG A 20 8.05 -8.05 11.17
C ARG A 20 6.82 -8.93 11.17
N TYR A 21 6.99 -10.18 11.59
CA TYR A 21 5.86 -11.06 11.84
C TYR A 21 4.93 -10.42 12.86
N ALA A 22 3.64 -10.44 12.55
CA ALA A 22 2.59 -9.92 13.39
C ALA A 22 1.35 -10.80 13.27
N GLU A 23 0.51 -10.72 14.28
CA GLU A 23 -0.81 -11.34 14.25
C GLU A 23 -1.83 -10.38 13.63
N TYR A 24 -2.49 -10.83 12.57
CA TYR A 24 -3.52 -10.08 11.87
C TYR A 24 -4.91 -10.66 12.15
N VAL A 25 -5.88 -9.79 12.40
CA VAL A 25 -7.27 -10.16 12.69
C VAL A 25 -8.21 -9.39 11.78
N ALA A 26 -8.97 -10.10 10.95
CA ALA A 26 -9.99 -9.53 10.07
C ALA A 26 -11.05 -10.60 9.74
N GLY A 27 -12.32 -10.20 9.54
CA GLY A 27 -13.38 -11.12 9.12
C GLY A 27 -13.60 -12.33 10.05
N GLY A 28 -13.31 -12.19 11.36
CA GLY A 28 -13.35 -13.32 12.31
C GLY A 28 -12.21 -14.34 12.15
N LYS A 29 -11.28 -14.10 11.24
CA LYS A 29 -10.05 -14.88 11.04
C LYS A 29 -8.88 -14.25 11.77
N ARG A 30 -7.90 -15.09 12.10
CA ARG A 30 -6.66 -14.73 12.80
C ARG A 30 -5.51 -15.48 12.13
N VAL A 31 -4.46 -14.75 11.75
CA VAL A 31 -3.29 -15.33 11.08
C VAL A 31 -2.03 -14.62 11.58
N GLU A 32 -1.02 -15.37 11.99
CA GLU A 32 0.34 -14.86 12.18
C GLU A 32 1.08 -14.93 10.85
N ALA A 33 1.56 -13.78 10.36
CA ALA A 33 2.21 -13.70 9.06
C ALA A 33 3.19 -12.52 9.00
N PHE A 34 4.03 -12.52 7.97
CA PHE A 34 4.96 -11.42 7.67
C PHE A 34 4.25 -10.22 7.01
N SER A 35 3.13 -10.45 6.33
CA SER A 35 2.37 -9.42 5.63
C SER A 35 0.86 -9.70 5.70
N THR A 36 0.07 -8.64 5.47
CA THR A 36 -1.39 -8.70 5.42
C THR A 36 -1.96 -9.54 4.26
N LEU A 37 -1.14 -9.97 3.29
CA LEU A 37 -1.60 -10.84 2.20
C LEU A 37 -2.20 -12.15 2.71
N SER A 38 -1.67 -12.70 3.81
CA SER A 38 -2.16 -13.97 4.34
C SER A 38 -3.58 -13.84 4.89
N ILE A 39 -3.86 -12.77 5.64
CA ILE A 39 -5.22 -12.52 6.15
C ILE A 39 -6.18 -12.10 5.02
N LEU A 40 -5.70 -11.37 4.00
CA LEU A 40 -6.48 -11.04 2.80
C LEU A 40 -6.95 -12.32 2.09
N ARG A 41 -6.05 -13.30 1.91
CA ARG A 41 -6.38 -14.59 1.30
C ARG A 41 -7.44 -15.36 2.09
N GLU A 42 -7.35 -15.37 3.40
CA GLU A 42 -8.29 -16.08 4.28
C GLU A 42 -9.69 -15.46 4.28
N VAL A 43 -9.77 -14.13 4.24
CA VAL A 43 -11.03 -13.39 4.37
C VAL A 43 -11.73 -13.23 3.02
N GLU A 44 -11.02 -12.72 2.01
CA GLU A 44 -11.62 -12.35 0.73
C GLU A 44 -11.53 -13.47 -0.31
N LYS A 45 -10.67 -14.48 -0.09
CA LYS A 45 -10.48 -15.64 -0.98
C LYS A 45 -10.35 -15.25 -2.47
N PRO A 46 -9.40 -14.35 -2.79
CA PRO A 46 -9.28 -13.83 -4.14
C PRO A 46 -8.88 -14.93 -5.13
N VAL A 47 -9.42 -14.85 -6.35
CA VAL A 47 -9.07 -15.77 -7.45
C VAL A 47 -7.66 -15.54 -7.97
N LYS A 48 -7.14 -14.32 -7.76
CA LYS A 48 -5.78 -13.89 -8.10
C LYS A 48 -5.36 -12.75 -7.17
N ILE A 49 -4.08 -12.70 -6.81
CA ILE A 49 -3.49 -11.60 -6.03
C ILE A 49 -2.47 -10.88 -6.90
N VAL A 50 -2.59 -9.55 -6.97
CA VAL A 50 -1.64 -8.63 -7.59
C VAL A 50 -1.01 -7.77 -6.49
N VAL A 51 0.31 -7.79 -6.40
CA VAL A 51 1.09 -6.97 -5.47
C VAL A 51 1.80 -5.89 -6.28
N VAL A 52 1.47 -4.64 -5.97
CA VAL A 52 1.99 -3.45 -6.62
C VAL A 52 3.12 -2.89 -5.77
N VAL A 53 4.31 -2.82 -6.35
CA VAL A 53 5.51 -2.24 -5.74
C VAL A 53 6.05 -1.10 -6.61
N LEU A 54 6.98 -0.32 -6.07
CA LEU A 54 7.67 0.72 -6.81
C LEU A 54 9.03 0.24 -7.32
N ASP A 55 9.43 0.71 -8.49
CA ASP A 55 10.76 0.52 -9.11
C ASP A 55 11.91 0.95 -8.18
N THR A 56 11.66 1.91 -7.30
CA THR A 56 12.56 2.37 -6.24
C THR A 56 13.07 1.24 -5.33
N LEU A 57 12.37 0.09 -5.24
CA LEU A 57 12.85 -1.07 -4.50
C LEU A 57 14.11 -1.70 -5.12
N ALA A 58 14.40 -1.44 -6.39
CA ALA A 58 15.67 -1.86 -6.98
C ALA A 58 16.86 -1.18 -6.28
N ALA A 59 16.70 0.04 -5.73
CA ALA A 59 17.70 0.69 -4.89
C ALA A 59 17.96 -0.05 -3.58
N ALA A 60 16.92 -0.66 -3.00
CA ALA A 60 17.03 -1.47 -1.79
C ALA A 60 17.71 -2.81 -2.05
N GLU A 61 17.50 -3.43 -3.23
CA GLU A 61 18.21 -4.65 -3.65
C GLU A 61 19.70 -4.42 -3.84
N SER A 62 20.06 -3.25 -4.35
CA SER A 62 21.45 -2.88 -4.63
C SER A 62 22.17 -2.25 -3.43
N GLU A 63 21.62 -2.29 -2.21
CA GLU A 63 22.34 -1.81 -1.03
C GLU A 63 23.65 -2.60 -0.82
N GLY A 64 24.77 -2.00 -1.25
CA GLY A 64 26.11 -2.60 -1.22
C GLY A 64 26.64 -3.11 -2.57
N LYS A 65 25.85 -3.01 -3.66
CA LYS A 65 26.31 -3.27 -5.03
C LYS A 65 26.22 -1.99 -5.83
N SER A 66 27.22 -1.75 -6.68
CA SER A 66 27.18 -0.59 -7.57
C SER A 66 26.00 -0.79 -8.54
N TYR A 67 25.15 0.25 -8.65
CA TYR A 67 24.08 0.31 -9.64
C TYR A 67 24.62 0.40 -11.08
N ASP A 68 25.96 0.38 -11.26
CA ASP A 68 26.63 0.56 -12.55
C ASP A 68 26.39 -0.64 -13.51
N GLU A 69 25.81 -1.75 -13.02
CA GLU A 69 25.40 -2.90 -13.84
C GLU A 69 24.00 -2.76 -14.48
N VAL A 70 23.20 -1.77 -14.07
CA VAL A 70 21.87 -1.52 -14.62
C VAL A 70 21.99 -0.85 -15.99
N LYS A 71 21.56 -1.54 -17.05
CA LYS A 71 21.71 -1.07 -18.44
C LYS A 71 20.40 -0.56 -19.05
N SER A 72 19.27 -0.96 -18.50
CA SER A 72 17.94 -0.61 -18.99
C SER A 72 16.93 -0.48 -17.84
N TYR A 73 15.76 0.07 -18.16
CA TYR A 73 14.64 0.08 -17.21
C TYR A 73 14.13 -1.34 -16.90
N ASP A 74 14.20 -2.27 -17.86
CA ASP A 74 13.83 -3.67 -17.64
C ASP A 74 14.68 -4.32 -16.54
N ASP A 75 15.96 -3.93 -16.41
CA ASP A 75 16.81 -4.38 -15.30
C ASP A 75 16.32 -3.85 -13.95
N VAL A 76 15.87 -2.59 -13.89
CA VAL A 76 15.30 -1.97 -12.69
C VAL A 76 14.02 -2.69 -12.30
N GLU A 77 13.12 -2.91 -13.26
CA GLU A 77 11.84 -3.60 -13.04
C GLU A 77 12.08 -5.02 -12.51
N ARG A 78 13.00 -5.75 -13.15
CA ARG A 78 13.40 -7.09 -12.74
C ARG A 78 13.99 -7.11 -11.32
N LEU A 79 14.88 -6.17 -10.99
CA LEU A 79 15.48 -6.09 -9.65
C LEU A 79 14.43 -5.81 -8.57
N ALA A 80 13.55 -4.82 -8.78
CA ALA A 80 12.47 -4.50 -7.85
C ALA A 80 11.48 -5.68 -7.69
N GLY A 81 11.12 -6.32 -8.80
CA GLY A 81 10.23 -7.48 -8.80
C GLY A 81 10.83 -8.69 -8.07
N CYS A 82 12.09 -9.02 -8.35
CA CYS A 82 12.83 -10.07 -7.65
C CYS A 82 12.94 -9.78 -6.15
N TYR A 83 13.23 -8.53 -5.80
CA TYR A 83 13.32 -8.08 -4.42
C TYR A 83 12.01 -8.34 -3.67
N ALA A 84 10.88 -7.86 -4.20
CA ALA A 84 9.56 -8.03 -3.58
C ALA A 84 9.14 -9.50 -3.48
N LYS A 85 9.41 -10.30 -4.53
CA LYS A 85 9.03 -11.72 -4.59
C LYS A 85 9.62 -12.56 -3.45
N ARG A 86 10.81 -12.22 -2.95
CA ARG A 86 11.45 -12.92 -1.81
C ARG A 86 10.66 -12.79 -0.51
N TYR A 87 9.81 -11.76 -0.37
CA TYR A 87 9.03 -11.47 0.82
C TYR A 87 7.57 -11.96 0.75
N LEU A 88 7.20 -12.71 -0.30
CA LEU A 88 5.86 -13.29 -0.41
C LEU A 88 5.58 -14.41 0.60
N CYS A 89 6.61 -15.00 1.21
CA CYS A 89 6.47 -16.02 2.26
C CYS A 89 5.51 -17.18 1.90
N GLY A 90 5.54 -17.63 0.64
CA GLY A 90 4.70 -18.74 0.15
C GLY A 90 3.30 -18.34 -0.32
N VAL A 91 2.95 -17.06 -0.29
CA VAL A 91 1.73 -16.54 -0.94
C VAL A 91 1.97 -16.45 -2.44
N GLU A 92 1.09 -17.07 -3.23
CA GLU A 92 1.08 -16.93 -4.69
C GLU A 92 0.49 -15.57 -5.07
N ALA A 93 1.31 -14.72 -5.70
CA ALA A 93 0.90 -13.41 -6.17
C ALA A 93 1.73 -12.99 -7.40
N GLU A 94 1.09 -12.22 -8.26
CA GLU A 94 1.77 -11.51 -9.35
C GLU A 94 2.36 -10.20 -8.84
N ILE A 95 3.62 -9.93 -9.17
CA ILE A 95 4.26 -8.66 -8.82
C ILE A 95 4.16 -7.72 -10.02
N VAL A 96 3.59 -6.54 -9.80
CA VAL A 96 3.58 -5.43 -10.75
C VAL A 96 4.46 -4.32 -10.19
N VAL A 97 5.44 -3.88 -10.98
CA VAL A 97 6.35 -2.80 -10.61
C VAL A 97 5.91 -1.53 -11.32
N LEU A 98 5.69 -0.46 -10.58
CA LEU A 98 5.28 0.84 -11.11
C LEU A 98 6.31 1.94 -10.80
N PRO A 99 6.33 3.03 -11.58
CA PRO A 99 7.23 4.16 -11.33
C PRO A 99 7.01 4.78 -9.94
N GLY A 100 8.10 5.04 -9.24
CA GLY A 100 8.12 5.69 -7.94
C GLY A 100 8.98 6.95 -7.91
N ILE A 101 8.99 7.61 -6.75
CA ILE A 101 9.83 8.78 -6.48
C ILE A 101 10.81 8.42 -5.38
N PHE A 102 12.10 8.60 -5.63
CA PHE A 102 13.14 8.36 -4.64
C PHE A 102 14.42 9.11 -4.98
N GLU A 103 15.05 9.72 -3.99
CA GLU A 103 16.38 10.31 -4.13
C GLU A 103 17.28 9.78 -3.01
N ARG A 104 18.47 9.31 -3.39
CA ARG A 104 19.52 8.94 -2.44
C ARG A 104 20.83 9.62 -2.81
N TYR A 105 21.44 10.22 -1.79
CA TYR A 105 22.79 10.78 -1.86
C TYR A 105 23.78 9.78 -1.29
N ASP A 106 24.92 9.61 -1.96
CA ASP A 106 26.04 8.88 -1.39
C ASP A 106 26.58 9.64 -0.15
N ARG A 107 26.85 8.90 0.93
CA ARG A 107 27.29 9.47 2.21
C ARG A 107 28.73 9.99 2.16
N GLU A 108 29.53 9.52 1.21
CA GLU A 108 30.95 9.89 1.08
C GLU A 108 31.17 10.95 0.00
N GLY A 109 30.54 12.13 0.15
CA GLY A 109 30.98 13.40 -0.48
C GLY A 109 31.16 13.44 -2.01
N GLY A 110 30.74 12.41 -2.74
CA GLY A 110 31.20 12.12 -4.10
C GLY A 110 30.07 12.00 -5.11
N GLY A 111 29.14 12.96 -5.14
CA GLY A 111 28.34 13.34 -6.32
C GLY A 111 27.39 12.32 -6.98
N LYS A 112 27.46 11.00 -6.70
CA LYS A 112 26.55 10.01 -7.28
C LYS A 112 25.21 10.07 -6.55
N ARG A 113 24.21 10.65 -7.22
CA ARG A 113 22.81 10.68 -6.82
C ARG A 113 22.07 9.59 -7.58
N LEU A 114 21.45 8.65 -6.86
CA LEU A 114 20.43 7.79 -7.45
C LEU A 114 19.10 8.54 -7.37
N SER A 115 18.46 8.75 -8.51
CA SER A 115 17.22 9.53 -8.66
C SER A 115 16.20 8.69 -9.41
N PHE A 116 15.01 8.56 -8.84
CA PHE A 116 13.81 8.07 -9.50
C PHE A 116 12.84 9.24 -9.54
N GLU A 117 12.47 9.64 -10.75
CA GLU A 117 11.63 10.79 -11.01
C GLU A 117 10.35 10.29 -11.68
N SER A 118 9.23 10.61 -11.06
CA SER A 118 7.90 10.27 -11.56
C SER A 118 6.90 11.33 -11.13
N ASP A 119 5.85 11.53 -11.94
CA ASP A 119 4.62 12.19 -11.50
C ASP A 119 3.54 11.12 -11.23
N PRO A 120 3.25 10.80 -9.95
CA PRO A 120 2.33 9.73 -9.60
C PRO A 120 0.92 9.92 -10.15
N ARG A 121 0.50 11.16 -10.44
CA ARG A 121 -0.83 11.42 -11.00
C ARG A 121 -0.91 11.11 -12.49
N SER A 122 0.15 11.39 -13.25
CA SER A 122 0.18 11.17 -14.70
C SER A 122 0.80 9.84 -15.09
N GLU A 123 1.51 9.16 -14.18
CA GLU A 123 2.16 7.87 -14.45
C GLU A 123 1.61 6.74 -13.56
N PHE A 124 1.82 6.78 -12.24
CA PHE A 124 1.41 5.70 -11.34
C PHE A 124 -0.10 5.42 -11.38
N LEU A 125 -0.92 6.47 -11.26
CA LEU A 125 -2.38 6.36 -11.26
C LEU A 125 -2.92 5.67 -12.53
N PRO A 126 -2.69 6.19 -13.76
CA PRO A 126 -3.23 5.56 -14.95
C PRO A 126 -2.66 4.15 -15.21
N LEU A 127 -1.37 3.91 -14.92
CA LEU A 127 -0.78 2.59 -15.07
C LEU A 127 -1.41 1.57 -14.11
N LEU A 128 -1.63 1.96 -12.85
CA LEU A 128 -2.29 1.10 -11.89
C LEU A 128 -3.76 0.85 -12.27
N THR A 129 -4.50 1.88 -12.69
CA THR A 129 -5.89 1.74 -13.16
C THR A 129 -5.95 0.72 -14.31
N TYR A 130 -5.07 0.86 -15.30
CA TYR A 130 -4.97 -0.08 -16.41
C TYR A 130 -4.66 -1.50 -15.94
N LYS A 131 -3.66 -1.68 -15.05
CA LYS A 131 -3.26 -3.00 -14.57
C LYS A 131 -4.36 -3.68 -13.75
N VAL A 132 -5.04 -2.97 -12.86
CA VAL A 132 -6.17 -3.53 -12.11
C VAL A 132 -7.30 -3.94 -13.05
N PHE A 133 -7.63 -3.11 -14.04
CA PHE A 133 -8.66 -3.42 -15.04
C PHE A 133 -8.29 -4.64 -15.89
N GLU A 134 -7.06 -4.66 -16.43
CA GLU A 134 -6.53 -5.75 -17.25
C GLU A 134 -6.55 -7.09 -16.49
N GLU A 135 -6.06 -7.09 -15.25
CA GLU A 135 -5.98 -8.32 -14.44
C GLU A 135 -7.35 -8.79 -13.95
N ALA A 136 -8.28 -7.86 -13.71
CA ALA A 136 -9.66 -8.21 -13.41
C ALA A 136 -10.35 -8.88 -14.61
N LEU A 137 -10.13 -8.38 -15.83
CA LEU A 137 -10.64 -9.02 -17.05
C LEU A 137 -10.04 -10.42 -17.25
N LYS A 138 -8.71 -10.57 -17.14
CA LYS A 138 -8.04 -11.88 -17.30
C LYS A 138 -8.50 -12.92 -16.28
N ALA A 139 -8.88 -12.48 -15.08
CA ALA A 139 -9.33 -13.35 -13.99
C ALA A 139 -10.85 -13.56 -13.94
N ASP A 140 -11.61 -12.95 -14.85
CA ASP A 140 -13.08 -12.85 -14.79
C ASP A 140 -13.55 -12.37 -13.39
N ALA A 141 -12.90 -11.35 -12.84
CA ALA A 141 -13.22 -10.82 -11.51
C ALA A 141 -14.42 -9.86 -11.57
N THR A 142 -15.32 -9.98 -10.60
CA THR A 142 -16.53 -9.15 -10.47
C THR A 142 -16.42 -8.11 -9.35
N SER A 143 -15.34 -8.15 -8.57
CA SER A 143 -15.04 -7.22 -7.48
C SER A 143 -13.53 -7.14 -7.21
N VAL A 144 -13.10 -6.09 -6.52
CA VAL A 144 -11.70 -5.89 -6.12
C VAL A 144 -11.61 -5.69 -4.61
N ALA A 145 -10.72 -6.44 -3.98
CA ALA A 145 -10.31 -6.24 -2.59
C ALA A 145 -8.94 -5.55 -2.56
N LEU A 146 -8.92 -4.31 -2.07
CA LEU A 146 -7.72 -3.48 -2.02
C LEU A 146 -7.10 -3.45 -0.61
N ASP A 147 -5.84 -3.88 -0.52
CA ASP A 147 -5.00 -3.80 0.66
C ASP A 147 -3.95 -2.69 0.53
N VAL A 148 -4.07 -1.67 1.37
CA VAL A 148 -3.13 -0.54 1.42
C VAL A 148 -2.26 -0.54 2.68
N SER A 149 -2.30 -1.63 3.46
CA SER A 149 -1.67 -1.69 4.79
C SER A 149 -0.15 -1.47 4.75
N HIS A 150 0.47 -1.88 3.66
CA HIS A 150 1.91 -1.78 3.44
C HIS A 150 2.31 -0.76 2.36
N GLY A 151 1.34 -0.02 1.81
CA GLY A 151 1.61 1.03 0.83
C GLY A 151 2.29 2.23 1.48
N MET A 152 3.18 2.91 0.75
CA MET A 152 3.90 4.09 1.23
C MET A 152 3.51 5.34 0.45
N ASN A 153 3.69 6.51 1.07
CA ASN A 153 3.57 7.81 0.43
C ASN A 153 2.22 8.00 -0.29
N PHE A 154 2.25 8.16 -1.62
CA PHE A 154 1.09 8.38 -2.47
C PHE A 154 0.31 7.09 -2.78
N MET A 155 0.91 5.90 -2.59
CA MET A 155 0.34 4.64 -3.06
C MET A 155 -1.04 4.37 -2.47
N PRO A 156 -1.31 4.49 -1.14
CA PRO A 156 -2.63 4.17 -0.60
C PRO A 156 -3.76 4.99 -1.22
N THR A 157 -3.55 6.30 -1.38
CA THR A 157 -4.56 7.21 -1.92
C THR A 157 -4.76 7.00 -3.41
N LEU A 158 -3.68 6.87 -4.18
CA LEU A 158 -3.78 6.68 -5.63
C LEU A 158 -4.24 5.27 -5.99
N ALA A 159 -3.91 4.25 -5.20
CA ALA A 159 -4.40 2.89 -5.42
C ALA A 159 -5.89 2.75 -5.14
N LEU A 160 -6.41 3.44 -4.11
CA LEU A 160 -7.86 3.50 -3.90
C LEU A 160 -8.55 4.09 -5.12
N ARG A 161 -8.07 5.26 -5.58
CA ARG A 161 -8.62 5.92 -6.76
C ARG A 161 -8.52 5.07 -8.02
N ALA A 162 -7.36 4.48 -8.29
CA ALA A 162 -7.13 3.62 -9.44
C ALA A 162 -8.06 2.42 -9.46
N THR A 163 -8.26 1.80 -8.29
CA THR A 163 -9.15 0.65 -8.13
C THR A 163 -10.62 1.02 -8.31
N GLU A 164 -11.05 2.19 -7.81
CA GLU A 164 -12.39 2.72 -8.03
C GLU A 164 -12.65 3.01 -9.50
N GLU A 165 -11.69 3.64 -10.20
CA GLU A 165 -11.78 3.92 -11.63
C GLU A 165 -11.81 2.63 -12.46
N ALA A 166 -10.97 1.65 -12.13
CA ALA A 166 -10.95 0.34 -12.79
C ALA A 166 -12.26 -0.44 -12.55
N ALA A 167 -12.78 -0.46 -11.32
CA ALA A 167 -14.04 -1.11 -10.99
C ALA A 167 -15.23 -0.46 -11.72
N ALA A 168 -15.25 0.87 -11.84
CA ALA A 168 -16.25 1.58 -12.62
C ALA A 168 -16.19 1.22 -14.11
N ALA A 169 -14.97 1.11 -14.68
CA ALA A 169 -14.78 0.68 -16.06
C ALA A 169 -15.25 -0.77 -16.29
N LEU A 170 -14.96 -1.69 -15.36
CA LEU A 170 -15.44 -3.08 -15.42
C LEU A 170 -16.97 -3.15 -15.43
N ALA A 171 -17.61 -2.40 -14.53
CA ALA A 171 -19.07 -2.35 -14.44
C ALA A 171 -19.74 -1.80 -15.71
N ALA A 172 -19.04 -0.96 -16.48
CA ALA A 172 -19.54 -0.36 -17.72
C ALA A 172 -19.25 -1.20 -18.98
N ALA A 173 -18.40 -2.23 -18.91
CA ALA A 173 -17.96 -2.98 -20.07
C ALA A 173 -19.08 -3.89 -20.64
N PRO A 174 -19.49 -3.71 -21.91
CA PRO A 174 -20.52 -4.56 -22.54
C PRO A 174 -19.93 -5.93 -22.89
N GLY A 175 -20.38 -6.99 -22.22
CA GLY A 175 -19.91 -8.36 -22.45
C GLY A 175 -20.02 -9.29 -21.24
N VAL A 176 -20.22 -8.72 -20.05
CA VAL A 176 -20.58 -9.48 -18.84
C VAL A 176 -22.10 -9.53 -18.78
N GLY A 177 -22.67 -10.70 -19.04
CA GLY A 177 -24.10 -10.91 -19.33
C GLY A 177 -25.03 -10.19 -18.37
N TRP A 178 -26.10 -9.62 -18.92
CA TRP A 178 -27.16 -8.93 -18.19
C TRP A 178 -27.83 -9.91 -17.21
N GLY A 179 -27.32 -9.90 -15.99
CA GLY A 179 -27.74 -10.72 -14.87
C GLY A 179 -26.61 -10.82 -13.85
N THR A 180 -26.86 -10.33 -12.64
CA THR A 180 -26.15 -10.65 -11.38
C THR A 180 -24.77 -9.99 -11.09
N CYS A 181 -24.82 -9.06 -10.11
CA CYS A 181 -23.83 -8.81 -9.05
C CYS A 181 -22.46 -8.23 -9.43
N TYR A 182 -22.39 -6.92 -9.68
CA TYR A 182 -21.13 -6.17 -9.52
C TYR A 182 -20.95 -5.73 -8.06
N GLY A 183 -19.84 -6.14 -7.46
CA GLY A 183 -19.47 -5.83 -6.09
C GLY A 183 -18.71 -4.51 -5.98
N ALA A 184 -19.08 -3.70 -4.99
CA ALA A 184 -18.41 -2.46 -4.63
C ALA A 184 -16.91 -2.69 -4.33
N VAL A 185 -16.08 -1.67 -4.57
CA VAL A 185 -14.74 -1.60 -3.95
C VAL A 185 -14.93 -1.69 -2.44
N ARG A 186 -14.49 -2.80 -1.84
CA ARG A 186 -14.54 -2.94 -0.38
C ARG A 186 -13.46 -2.03 0.18
N ARG A 187 -13.89 -0.91 0.76
CA ARG A 187 -12.98 0.05 1.41
C ARG A 187 -12.07 -0.70 2.38
N PRO A 188 -10.77 -0.39 2.44
CA PRO A 188 -9.87 -0.99 3.40
C PRO A 188 -10.42 -0.77 4.81
N ARG A 189 -10.74 -1.87 5.51
CA ARG A 189 -10.95 -1.82 6.96
C ARG A 189 -9.57 -1.88 7.58
N ALA A 190 -9.14 -0.77 8.20
CA ALA A 190 -8.02 -0.84 9.13
C ALA A 190 -8.33 -1.94 10.17
N PRO A 191 -7.42 -2.89 10.41
CA PRO A 191 -7.68 -3.94 11.40
C PRO A 191 -7.92 -3.27 12.76
N PRO A 192 -9.06 -3.55 13.43
CA PRO A 192 -9.30 -3.07 14.78
C PRO A 192 -8.30 -3.78 15.71
N GLY A 193 -7.18 -3.12 16.00
CA GLY A 193 -6.08 -3.69 16.76
C GLY A 193 -4.69 -3.17 16.37
N ALA A 194 -4.54 -2.59 15.17
CA ALA A 194 -3.35 -1.79 14.86
C ALA A 194 -3.42 -0.48 15.66
N ARG A 195 -3.01 -0.51 16.92
CA ARG A 195 -2.57 0.70 17.61
C ARG A 195 -1.42 1.25 16.76
N LEU A 196 -1.71 2.29 15.97
CA LEU A 196 -0.70 3.21 15.47
C LEU A 196 0.00 3.81 16.70
N ALA A 197 1.01 3.11 17.20
CA ALA A 197 2.15 3.78 17.77
C ALA A 197 2.74 4.59 16.60
N TRP A 198 2.40 5.88 16.56
CA TRP A 198 3.28 6.85 15.93
C TRP A 198 4.63 6.67 16.62
N LEU A 199 5.49 5.85 16.04
CA LEU A 199 6.89 5.82 16.40
C LEU A 199 7.44 7.16 15.93
N SER A 200 7.40 8.13 16.84
CA SER A 200 8.38 9.20 16.83
C SER A 200 9.76 8.56 16.58
N PRO A 201 10.61 9.14 15.73
CA PRO A 201 11.98 8.67 15.61
C PRO A 201 12.60 8.62 17.01
N PRO A 202 13.45 7.62 17.31
CA PRO A 202 14.13 7.59 18.60
C PRO A 202 14.87 8.92 18.80
N PRO A 203 14.82 9.51 20.01
CA PRO A 203 15.55 10.73 20.27
C PRO A 203 17.04 10.44 20.05
N ILE A 204 17.67 11.28 19.22
CA ILE A 204 19.12 11.39 19.18
C ILE A 204 19.55 11.70 20.61
N ALA A 205 20.41 10.85 21.18
CA ALA A 205 20.94 11.04 22.51
C ALA A 205 21.67 12.39 22.56
N GLY A 206 21.10 13.35 23.30
CA GLY A 206 21.72 14.64 23.60
C GLY A 206 20.75 15.80 23.54
N GLY A 207 20.14 16.15 24.68
CA GLY A 207 19.46 17.44 24.82
C GLY A 207 18.29 17.42 25.79
N ALA A 208 18.50 17.96 26.99
CA ALA A 208 17.46 18.19 27.98
C ALA A 208 16.37 19.15 27.46
N GLY A 209 15.07 18.84 27.69
CA GLY A 209 14.00 19.79 27.37
C GLY A 209 12.57 19.30 27.55
N ARG A 210 12.03 19.49 28.76
CA ARG A 210 10.62 19.73 29.16
C ARG A 210 9.46 19.16 28.29
N ILE A 211 8.69 18.28 28.92
CA ILE A 211 7.37 17.78 28.49
C ILE A 211 6.32 18.90 28.65
N ASN A 212 5.72 19.37 27.55
CA ASN A 212 4.48 20.16 27.60
C ASN A 212 3.27 19.25 27.34
N ARG A 213 2.41 19.11 28.36
CA ARG A 213 1.09 18.46 28.25
C ARG A 213 0.09 19.45 27.63
N PHE A 214 -0.56 19.09 26.52
CA PHE A 214 -1.80 19.73 26.11
C PHE A 214 -2.99 18.80 26.35
N ARG A 215 -3.85 19.19 27.29
CA ARG A 215 -5.19 18.62 27.49
C ARG A 215 -6.15 19.31 26.52
N THR A 216 -6.87 18.52 25.74
CA THR A 216 -8.09 18.92 25.03
C THR A 216 -9.22 19.15 26.03
N ALA A 217 -9.82 20.33 26.04
CA ALA A 217 -11.12 20.56 26.67
C ALA A 217 -12.00 21.37 25.70
N ALA A 218 -13.08 20.74 25.26
CA ALA A 218 -14.18 21.39 24.57
C ALA A 218 -14.82 22.46 25.48
N ARG A 219 -15.15 23.62 24.92
CA ARG A 219 -16.03 24.61 25.55
C ARG A 219 -17.39 24.61 24.83
N PRO A 220 -18.53 24.51 25.54
CA PRO A 220 -19.82 24.97 25.04
C PRO A 220 -19.98 26.49 25.30
N PRO A 221 -21.02 27.13 24.72
CA PRO A 221 -21.09 28.59 24.59
C PRO A 221 -21.77 29.27 25.79
N GLY A 222 -21.38 30.52 26.04
CA GLY A 222 -22.21 31.54 26.70
C GLY A 222 -22.21 31.56 28.24
N GLY A 223 -22.06 32.78 28.79
CA GLY A 223 -22.44 33.09 30.18
C GLY A 223 -21.33 33.70 31.02
N TRP A 224 -21.34 35.02 31.16
CA TRP A 224 -20.59 35.75 32.18
C TRP A 224 -21.24 35.57 33.55
N VAL A 225 -20.48 35.24 34.60
CA VAL A 225 -20.75 35.65 35.99
C VAL A 225 -19.42 35.80 36.76
N LEU A 226 -19.27 36.95 37.42
CA LEU A 226 -18.24 37.35 38.37
C LEU A 226 -18.46 36.74 39.77
N SER A 227 -17.39 36.29 40.43
CA SER A 227 -17.11 36.19 41.89
C SER A 227 -16.07 35.07 42.09
N GLY A 228 -14.99 35.14 42.89
CA GLY A 228 -14.62 36.00 44.00
C GLY A 228 -14.32 35.11 45.22
N LEU A 229 -13.07 35.10 45.71
CA LEU A 229 -12.58 34.54 46.99
C LEU A 229 -12.64 32.99 47.13
N LEU A 230 -11.66 32.25 47.67
CA LEU A 230 -10.53 32.46 48.59
C LEU A 230 -9.34 31.60 48.13
#